data_AF-A0A1Q8E692-F1
#
_entry.id   AF-A0A1Q8E692-F1
#
_cell.length_a   1.000
_cell.length_b   1.000
_cell.length_c   1.000
_cell.angle_alpha   90.00
_cell.angle_beta   90.00
_cell.angle_gamma   90.00
#
_symmetry.space_group_name_H-M   'P 1'
#
loop_
_entity.id
_entity.type
_entity.pdbx_description
1 polymer ?
#
loop_
_entity_poly.entity_id
_entity_poly.type
_entity_poly.pdbx_seq_one_letter_code
_entity_poly.pdbx_strand_id
1 'polypeptide(L)'
;MQFVVTNKSELFKFAWKIFKANKDIAFSECLQNAWFQYKRYLNREAIKAAQQRKLAKFIADTENEEVKAWNWAEKKLGVALNLTDAEKERNVRNMYKEMWNANVWATAIKAVKLHMEIG
;
A
#
# COMPACT_ATOMS: atom_id res chain seq x y z
N MET A 1 -7.07 27.09 -14.45
CA MET A 1 -7.07 25.61 -14.51
C MET A 1 -5.85 25.16 -15.29
N GLN A 2 -4.91 24.46 -14.66
CA GLN A 2 -3.70 23.96 -15.33
C GLN A 2 -4.10 22.77 -16.22
N PHE A 3 -3.78 22.80 -17.52
CA PHE A 3 -4.10 21.69 -18.43
C PHE A 3 -3.14 20.53 -18.14
N VAL A 4 -3.66 19.41 -17.66
CA VAL A 4 -2.88 18.19 -17.40
C VAL A 4 -3.13 17.22 -18.55
N VAL A 5 -2.05 16.66 -19.11
CA VAL A 5 -2.13 15.66 -20.17
C VAL A 5 -2.12 14.27 -19.53
N THR A 6 -3.27 13.60 -19.48
CA THR A 6 -3.44 12.28 -18.84
C THR A 6 -3.64 11.14 -19.84
N ASN A 7 -3.95 11.47 -21.10
CA ASN A 7 -4.14 10.50 -22.17
C ASN A 7 -3.71 11.06 -23.54
N LYS A 8 -3.66 10.18 -24.55
CA LYS A 8 -3.25 10.56 -25.91
C LYS A 8 -4.16 11.62 -26.54
N SER A 9 -5.47 11.59 -26.29
CA SER A 9 -6.40 12.60 -26.84
C SER A 9 -6.13 13.99 -26.26
N GLU A 10 -5.90 14.08 -24.96
CA GLU A 10 -5.52 15.33 -24.28
C GLU A 10 -4.17 15.86 -24.73
N LEU A 11 -3.23 14.97 -25.07
CA LEU A 11 -1.95 15.35 -25.65
C LEU A 11 -2.14 16.11 -26.96
N PHE A 12 -2.95 15.57 -27.87
CA PHE A 12 -3.25 16.23 -29.15
C PHE A 12 -4.01 17.55 -28.94
N LYS A 13 -4.97 17.59 -28.00
CA LYS A 13 -5.68 18.83 -27.65
C LYS A 13 -4.74 19.90 -27.09
N PHE A 14 -3.76 19.51 -26.28
CA PHE A 14 -2.75 20.42 -25.73
C PHE A 14 -1.82 20.96 -26.82
N ALA A 15 -1.28 20.07 -27.65
CA ALA A 15 -0.43 20.45 -28.78
C ALA A 15 -1.16 21.39 -29.73
N TRP A 16 -2.41 21.09 -30.06
CA TRP A 16 -3.27 21.92 -30.91
C TRP A 16 -3.55 23.29 -30.29
N LYS A 17 -3.77 23.36 -28.98
CA LYS A 17 -3.96 24.63 -28.27
C LYS A 17 -2.72 25.51 -28.32
N ILE A 18 -1.53 24.94 -28.12
CA ILE A 18 -0.25 25.68 -28.21
C ILE A 18 -0.04 26.18 -29.64
N PHE A 19 -0.22 25.30 -30.63
CA PHE A 19 -0.07 25.66 -32.05
C PHE A 19 -1.02 26.77 -32.48
N LYS A 20 -2.28 26.73 -32.03
CA LYS A 20 -3.23 27.82 -32.30
C LYS A 20 -2.86 29.14 -31.63
N ALA A 21 -2.21 29.09 -30.47
CA ALA A 21 -1.76 30.27 -29.74
C ALA A 21 -0.47 30.86 -30.33
N ASN A 22 0.42 30.02 -30.85
CA ASN A 22 1.71 30.40 -31.44
C ASN A 22 1.88 29.74 -32.80
N LYS A 23 1.44 30.44 -33.86
CA LYS A 23 1.49 29.92 -35.24
C LYS A 23 2.91 29.84 -35.81
N ASP A 24 3.87 30.47 -35.15
CA ASP A 24 5.29 30.48 -35.56
C ASP A 24 6.04 29.20 -35.13
N ILE A 25 5.43 28.38 -34.27
CA ILE A 25 6.00 27.12 -33.78
C ILE A 25 5.42 25.97 -34.60
N ALA A 26 6.25 25.03 -35.04
CA ALA A 26 5.75 23.88 -35.78
C ALA A 26 4.84 23.00 -34.89
N PHE A 27 3.80 22.42 -35.49
CA PHE A 27 2.91 21.52 -34.74
C PHE A 27 3.66 20.31 -34.14
N SER A 28 4.71 19.83 -34.82
CA SER A 28 5.60 18.78 -34.33
C SER A 28 6.29 19.15 -33.01
N GLU A 29 6.75 20.40 -32.86
CA GLU A 29 7.38 20.90 -31.63
C GLU A 29 6.35 21.04 -30.51
N CYS A 30 5.14 21.48 -30.83
CA CYS A 30 4.02 21.49 -29.88
C CYS A 30 3.67 20.08 -29.40
N LEU A 31 3.72 19.09 -30.29
CA LEU A 31 3.47 17.68 -29.97
C LEU A 31 4.58 17.09 -29.07
N GLN A 32 5.84 17.42 -29.34
CA GLN A 32 6.96 17.01 -28.50
C GLN A 32 6.82 17.57 -27.07
N ASN A 33 6.48 18.85 -26.94
CA ASN A 33 6.21 19.48 -25.63
C ASN A 33 5.05 18.80 -24.89
N ALA A 34 3.96 18.49 -25.60
CA ALA A 34 2.82 17.77 -25.04
C ALA A 34 3.20 16.35 -24.58
N TRP A 35 4.05 15.67 -25.34
CA TRP A 35 4.58 14.35 -25.00
C TRP A 35 5.48 14.35 -23.77
N PHE A 36 6.32 15.37 -23.59
CA PHE A 36 7.09 15.53 -22.36
C PHE A 36 6.19 15.67 -21.13
N GLN A 37 5.11 16.45 -21.23
CA GLN A 37 4.14 16.58 -20.13
C GLN A 37 3.44 15.25 -19.83
N TYR A 38 3.03 14.51 -20.85
CA TYR A 38 2.41 13.21 -20.69
C TYR A 38 3.36 12.19 -20.04
N LYS A 39 4.63 12.16 -20.45
CA LYS A 39 5.66 11.32 -19.81
C LYS A 39 5.82 11.65 -18.32
N ARG A 40 5.79 12.92 -17.95
CA ARG A 40 5.85 13.33 -16.52
C ARG A 40 4.64 12.84 -15.74
N TYR A 41 3.45 12.88 -16.33
CA TYR A 41 2.24 12.31 -15.74
C TYR A 41 2.37 10.79 -15.52
N LEU A 42 2.76 10.04 -16.57
CA LEU A 42 2.97 8.59 -16.46
C LEU A 42 3.99 8.22 -15.38
N ASN A 43 5.07 8.98 -15.28
CA ASN A 43 6.11 8.74 -14.28
C ASN A 43 5.58 8.98 -12.85
N ARG A 44 4.77 10.02 -12.64
CA ARG A 44 4.11 10.27 -11.34
C ARG A 44 3.14 9.16 -10.96
N GLU A 45 2.34 8.68 -11.91
CA GLU A 45 1.41 7.57 -11.67
C GLU A 45 2.14 6.26 -11.38
N ALA A 46 3.25 5.98 -12.08
CA ALA A 46 4.09 4.83 -11.79
C ALA A 46 4.70 4.89 -10.37
N ILE A 47 5.17 6.06 -9.94
CA ILE A 47 5.67 6.28 -8.57
C ILE A 47 4.56 6.06 -7.54
N LYS A 48 3.36 6.63 -7.75
CA LYS A 48 2.23 6.42 -6.85
C LYS A 48 1.84 4.95 -6.75
N ALA A 49 1.75 4.24 -7.88
CA ALA A 49 1.45 2.82 -7.90
C ALA A 49 2.53 1.99 -7.17
N ALA A 50 3.81 2.35 -7.34
CA ALA A 50 4.91 1.72 -6.61
C ALA A 50 4.82 1.98 -5.09
N GLN A 51 4.47 3.21 -4.68
CA GLN A 51 4.24 3.55 -3.27
C GLN A 51 3.05 2.80 -2.69
N GLN A 52 1.93 2.70 -3.42
CA GLN A 52 0.77 1.93 -3.01
C GLN A 52 1.10 0.44 -2.86
N ARG A 53 1.89 -0.14 -3.78
CA ARG A 53 2.37 -1.52 -3.65
C ARG A 53 3.27 -1.72 -2.43
N LYS A 54 4.18 -0.77 -2.15
CA LYS A 54 5.02 -0.81 -0.94
C LYS A 54 4.18 -0.72 0.33
N LEU A 55 3.17 0.15 0.36
CA LEU A 55 2.25 0.28 1.48
C LEU A 55 1.43 -0.99 1.68
N ALA A 56 0.86 -1.56 0.61
CA ALA A 56 0.13 -2.82 0.67
C ALA A 56 1.00 -3.98 1.17
N LYS A 57 2.26 -4.06 0.70
CA LYS A 57 3.22 -5.03 1.19
C LYS A 57 3.55 -4.82 2.66
N PHE A 58 3.78 -3.58 3.09
CA PHE A 58 4.01 -3.26 4.50
C PHE A 58 2.84 -3.68 5.38
N ILE A 59 1.59 -3.42 4.94
CA ILE A 59 0.38 -3.85 5.65
C ILE A 59 0.32 -5.38 5.75
N ALA A 60 0.53 -6.09 4.63
CA ALA A 60 0.54 -7.56 4.60
C ALA A 60 1.67 -8.18 5.45
N ASP A 61 2.86 -7.58 5.43
CA ASP A 61 3.99 -7.99 6.25
C ASP A 61 3.72 -7.72 7.75
N THR A 62 3.00 -6.64 8.06
CA THR A 62 2.56 -6.31 9.42
C THR A 62 1.49 -7.28 9.91
N GLU A 63 0.48 -7.61 9.09
CA GLU A 63 -0.55 -8.65 9.36
C GLU A 63 0.04 -10.04 9.61
N ASN A 64 1.26 -10.29 9.12
CA ASN A 64 1.99 -11.52 9.39
C ASN A 64 2.77 -11.47 10.71
N GLU A 65 3.03 -10.29 11.27
CA GLU A 65 3.76 -10.14 12.52
C GLU A 65 2.97 -10.72 13.70
N GLU A 66 1.64 -10.57 13.70
CA GLU A 66 0.77 -11.20 14.68
C GLU A 66 0.83 -12.73 14.63
N VAL A 67 0.83 -13.32 13.43
CA VAL A 67 0.94 -14.77 13.24
C VAL A 67 2.29 -15.29 13.72
N LYS A 68 3.38 -14.58 13.39
CA LYS A 68 4.73 -14.89 13.88
C LYS A 68 4.81 -14.78 15.41
N ALA A 69 4.23 -13.72 15.98
CA ALA A 69 4.20 -13.51 17.42
C ALA A 69 3.41 -14.62 18.13
N TRP A 70 2.29 -15.07 17.56
CA TRP A 70 1.53 -16.23 18.06
C TRP A 70 2.35 -17.51 18.02
N ASN A 71 2.94 -17.85 16.87
CA ASN A 71 3.75 -19.06 16.72
C ASN A 71 4.97 -19.07 17.66
N TRP A 72 5.54 -17.90 17.94
CA TRP A 72 6.59 -17.77 18.96
C TRP A 72 6.04 -17.92 20.37
N ALA A 73 4.87 -17.34 20.68
CA ALA A 73 4.23 -17.48 21.98
C ALA A 73 3.86 -18.94 22.28
N GLU A 74 3.34 -19.67 21.30
CA GLU A 74 3.11 -21.13 21.34
C GLU A 74 4.40 -21.88 21.73
N LYS A 75 5.49 -21.65 20.99
CA LYS A 75 6.80 -22.25 21.30
C LYS A 75 7.30 -21.90 22.70
N LYS A 76 7.12 -20.64 23.11
CA LYS A 76 7.59 -20.15 24.42
C LYS A 76 6.79 -20.74 25.59
N LEU A 77 5.50 -20.98 25.39
CA LEU A 77 4.60 -21.57 26.38
C LEU A 77 4.57 -23.10 26.31
N GLY A 78 5.23 -23.71 25.33
CA GLY A 78 5.27 -25.17 25.15
C GLY A 78 3.94 -25.76 24.69
N VAL A 79 3.14 -24.99 23.94
CA VAL A 79 1.83 -25.40 23.45
C VAL A 79 1.77 -25.36 21.93
N ALA A 80 0.88 -26.14 21.35
CA ALA A 80 0.59 -26.12 19.91
C ALA A 80 -0.93 -26.10 19.74
N LEU A 81 -1.49 -24.93 19.42
CA LEU A 81 -2.92 -24.77 19.22
C LEU A 81 -3.21 -24.96 17.73
N ASN A 82 -4.20 -25.80 17.41
CA ASN A 82 -4.56 -26.10 16.03
C ASN A 82 -5.46 -25.01 15.44
N LEU A 83 -4.87 -23.84 15.20
CA LEU A 83 -5.52 -22.67 14.61
C LEU A 83 -4.94 -22.34 13.24
N THR A 84 -5.79 -21.85 12.35
CA THR A 84 -5.35 -21.25 11.08
C THR A 84 -4.62 -19.93 11.33
N ASP A 85 -3.75 -19.53 10.40
CA ASP A 85 -3.02 -18.26 10.51
C ASP A 85 -3.97 -17.05 10.64
N ALA A 86 -5.12 -17.08 9.96
CA ALA A 86 -6.14 -16.04 10.06
C ALA A 86 -6.77 -15.95 11.48
N GLU A 87 -6.94 -17.09 12.16
CA GLU A 87 -7.45 -17.12 13.53
C GLU A 87 -6.40 -16.63 14.53
N LYS A 88 -5.13 -17.01 14.32
CA LYS A 88 -3.99 -16.54 15.12
C LYS A 88 -3.86 -15.02 15.03
N GLU A 89 -3.88 -14.47 13.82
CA GLU A 89 -3.84 -13.03 13.57
C GLU A 89 -5.00 -12.31 14.29
N ARG A 90 -6.24 -12.78 14.07
CA ARG A 90 -7.43 -12.18 14.67
C ARG A 90 -7.36 -12.15 16.20
N ASN A 91 -6.89 -13.22 16.82
CA ASN A 91 -6.77 -13.32 18.27
C ASN A 91 -5.73 -12.33 18.84
N VAL A 92 -4.55 -12.22 18.22
CA VAL A 92 -3.54 -11.23 18.64
C VAL A 92 -4.05 -9.80 18.42
N ARG A 93 -4.73 -9.52 17.30
CA ARG A 93 -5.28 -8.19 17.00
C ARG A 93 -6.37 -7.75 17.99
N ASN A 94 -7.27 -8.66 18.34
CA ASN A 94 -8.30 -8.37 19.34
C ASN A 94 -7.65 -8.09 20.70
N MET A 95 -6.68 -8.91 21.11
CA MET A 95 -5.92 -8.69 22.34
C MET A 95 -5.12 -7.37 22.30
N TYR A 96 -4.58 -6.97 21.15
CA TYR A 96 -3.86 -5.71 20.99
C TYR A 96 -4.77 -4.50 21.23
N LYS A 97 -6.03 -4.56 20.77
CA LYS A 97 -7.02 -3.50 21.02
C LYS A 97 -7.39 -3.36 22.50
N GLU A 98 -7.34 -4.45 23.25
CA GLU A 98 -7.60 -4.47 24.70
C GLU A 98 -6.36 -4.04 25.51
N MET A 99 -5.16 -4.33 25.00
CA MET A 99 -3.89 -3.99 25.61
C MET A 99 -3.36 -2.66 25.05
N TRP A 100 -3.96 -1.55 25.49
CA TRP A 100 -3.51 -0.21 25.16
C TRP A 100 -2.00 -0.06 25.49
N ASN A 101 -1.16 -0.01 24.44
CA ASN A 101 0.31 0.13 24.47
C ASN A 101 1.18 -1.12 24.72
N ALA A 102 0.67 -2.35 24.59
CA ALA A 102 1.53 -3.53 24.62
C ALA A 102 2.16 -3.81 23.24
N ASN A 103 3.40 -4.32 23.18
CA ASN A 103 3.98 -4.78 21.92
C ASN A 103 3.32 -6.09 21.44
N VAL A 104 3.34 -6.36 20.13
CA VAL A 104 2.67 -7.51 19.51
C VAL A 104 3.08 -8.87 20.12
N TRP A 105 4.32 -8.99 20.59
CA TRP A 105 4.86 -10.21 21.20
C TRP A 105 4.32 -10.46 22.61
N ALA A 106 4.25 -9.43 23.45
CA ALA A 106 3.63 -9.50 24.77
C ALA A 106 2.12 -9.76 24.65
N THR A 107 1.48 -9.10 23.68
CA THR A 107 0.08 -9.30 23.33
C THR A 107 -0.18 -10.74 22.91
N ALA A 108 0.66 -11.33 22.05
CA ALA A 108 0.52 -12.71 21.61
C ALA A 108 0.63 -13.72 22.76
N ILE A 109 1.53 -13.54 23.73
CA ILE A 109 1.59 -14.40 24.93
C ILE A 109 0.25 -14.38 25.67
N LYS A 110 -0.33 -13.20 25.87
CA LYS A 110 -1.60 -13.07 26.59
C LYS A 110 -2.75 -13.67 25.79
N ALA A 111 -2.76 -13.48 24.48
CA ALA A 111 -3.76 -14.05 23.58
C ALA A 111 -3.72 -15.59 23.57
N VAL A 112 -2.52 -16.20 23.51
CA VAL A 112 -2.34 -17.66 23.60
C VAL A 112 -2.82 -18.19 24.95
N LYS A 113 -2.43 -17.54 26.06
CA LYS A 113 -2.88 -17.94 27.41
C LYS A 113 -4.39 -17.88 27.56
N LEU A 114 -5.02 -16.80 27.09
CA LEU A 114 -6.47 -16.68 27.11
C LEU A 114 -7.14 -17.80 26.29
N HIS A 115 -6.56 -18.14 25.14
CA HIS A 115 -7.09 -19.22 24.31
C HIS A 115 -6.95 -20.59 24.98
N MET A 116 -5.90 -20.81 25.78
CA MET A 116 -5.75 -22.01 26.61
C MET A 116 -6.72 -22.07 27.79
N GLU A 117 -7.22 -20.93 28.27
CA GLU A 117 -8.18 -20.87 29.38
C GLU A 117 -9.63 -21.03 28.92
N ILE A 118 -9.93 -20.62 27.67
CA ILE A 118 -11.26 -20.71 27.07
C ILE A 118 -11.46 -22.03 26.30
N GLY A 119 -10.40 -22.61 25.74
CA GLY A 119 -10.40 -23.88 25.01
C GLY A 119 -10.25 -25.09 25.93
#